data_AF-A0A256ZK81-F1
#
_entry.id   AF-A0A256ZK81-F1
#
_cell.length_a   1.000
_cell.length_b   1.000
_cell.length_c   1.000
_cell.angle_alpha   90.00
_cell.angle_beta   90.00
_cell.angle_gamma   90.00
#
_symmetry.space_group_name_H-M   'P 1'
#
loop_
_entity.id
_entity.type
_entity.pdbx_description
1 polymer ?
#
loop_
_entity_poly.entity_id
_entity_poly.type
_entity_poly.pdbx_seq_one_letter_code
_entity_poly.pdbx_strand_id
1 'polypeptide(L)'
;MSYLKPGDKVFYLRALIGFIVGVLSALLSGLRTVPFPLTWALAITLASVVYYVTYRAFRRAFRGKMRKRDIMVTGIEAYIFLWLFSWTLFYTVWRYWLP
;
A
#
# COMPACT_ATOMS: atom_id res chain seq x y z
N MET A 1 -6.78 -28.69 3.46
CA MET A 1 -6.14 -27.41 3.08
C MET A 1 -7.07 -26.64 2.15
N SER A 2 -7.69 -25.56 2.59
CA SER A 2 -8.47 -24.67 1.71
C SER A 2 -7.49 -23.96 0.75
N TYR A 3 -7.47 -24.37 -0.52
CA TYR A 3 -6.67 -23.70 -1.54
C TYR A 3 -7.23 -22.30 -1.77
N LEU A 4 -6.57 -21.27 -1.19
CA LEU A 4 -6.88 -19.86 -1.47
C LEU A 4 -6.91 -19.64 -2.98
N LYS A 5 -8.03 -19.10 -3.49
CA LYS A 5 -8.16 -18.81 -4.91
C LYS A 5 -7.11 -17.74 -5.29
N PRO A 6 -6.70 -17.70 -6.57
CA PRO A 6 -5.74 -16.69 -7.03
C PRO A 6 -6.14 -15.25 -6.65
N GLY A 7 -7.45 -14.94 -6.68
CA GLY A 7 -7.99 -13.64 -6.26
C GLY A 7 -7.79 -13.35 -4.77
N ASP A 8 -8.02 -14.33 -3.90
CA ASP A 8 -7.82 -14.18 -2.45
C ASP A 8 -6.36 -13.88 -2.14
N LYS A 9 -5.42 -14.55 -2.83
CA LYS A 9 -3.98 -14.29 -2.69
C LYS A 9 -3.64 -12.85 -3.08
N VAL A 10 -4.17 -12.36 -4.19
CA VAL A 10 -3.96 -10.96 -4.63
C VAL A 10 -4.53 -10.00 -3.61
N PHE A 11 -5.71 -10.28 -3.06
CA PHE A 11 -6.35 -9.45 -2.03
C PHE A 11 -5.47 -9.33 -0.77
N TYR A 12 -5.06 -10.45 -0.17
CA TYR A 12 -4.24 -10.44 1.05
C TYR A 12 -2.85 -9.84 0.82
N LEU A 13 -2.23 -10.11 -0.33
CA LEU A 13 -0.94 -9.48 -0.66
C LEU A 13 -1.09 -7.95 -0.80
N ARG A 14 -2.15 -7.46 -1.43
CA ARG A 14 -2.41 -6.02 -1.52
C ARG A 14 -2.67 -5.40 -0.16
N ALA A 15 -3.42 -6.07 0.70
CA ALA A 15 -3.64 -5.63 2.07
C ALA A 15 -2.30 -5.48 2.82
N LEU A 16 -1.45 -6.49 2.77
CA LEU A 16 -0.12 -6.47 3.39
C LEU A 16 0.77 -5.34 2.81
N ILE A 17 0.77 -5.16 1.49
CA ILE A 17 1.55 -4.11 0.84
C ILE A 17 1.02 -2.72 1.23
N GLY A 18 -0.30 -2.54 1.31
CA GLY A 18 -0.92 -1.30 1.77
C GLY A 18 -0.46 -0.93 3.18
N PHE A 19 -0.50 -1.90 4.10
CA PHE A 19 0.02 -1.73 5.47
C PHE A 19 1.50 -1.30 5.48
N ILE A 20 2.38 -2.02 4.79
CA ILE A 20 3.82 -1.71 4.73
C ILE A 20 4.05 -0.31 4.17
N VAL A 21 3.38 0.03 3.07
CA VAL A 21 3.49 1.36 2.44
C VAL A 21 2.96 2.45 3.38
N GLY A 22 1.92 2.17 4.17
CA GLY A 22 1.38 3.12 5.15
C GLY A 22 2.39 3.42 6.25
N VAL A 23 3.06 2.40 6.77
CA VAL A 23 4.15 2.57 7.74
C VAL A 23 5.29 3.39 7.14
N LEU A 24 5.73 3.08 5.91
CA LEU A 24 6.77 3.85 5.22
C LEU A 24 6.36 5.31 4.96
N SER A 25 5.09 5.53 4.63
CA SER A 25 4.51 6.87 4.42
C SER A 25 4.52 7.69 5.72
N ALA A 26 4.21 7.05 6.86
CA ALA A 26 4.28 7.68 8.18
C ALA A 26 5.71 8.09 8.54
N LEU A 27 6.68 7.20 8.29
CA LEU A 27 8.10 7.50 8.49
C LEU A 27 8.54 8.70 7.63
N LEU A 28 8.23 8.68 6.33
CA LEU A 28 8.52 9.79 5.42
C LEU A 28 7.88 11.11 5.86
N SER A 29 6.64 11.05 6.34
CA SER A 29 5.90 12.23 6.82
C SER A 29 6.42 12.77 8.15
N GLY A 30 7.11 11.93 8.93
CA GLY A 30 7.78 12.32 10.18
C GLY A 30 9.13 13.00 10.00
N LEU A 31 9.71 13.02 8.79
CA LEU A 31 10.98 13.71 8.52
C LEU A 31 10.79 15.23 8.64
N ARG A 32 11.37 15.82 9.69
CA ARG A 32 11.33 17.27 9.96
C ARG A 32 12.15 18.12 9.00
N THR A 33 13.06 17.49 8.26
CA THR A 33 13.97 18.15 7.32
C THR A 33 13.31 18.56 6.01
N VAL A 34 12.11 18.06 5.73
CA VAL A 34 11.40 18.28 4.47
C VAL A 34 10.11 19.07 4.74
N PRO A 35 9.75 20.07 3.91
CA PRO A 35 8.53 20.83 4.10
C PRO A 35 7.28 19.94 4.17
N PHE A 36 6.37 20.27 5.09
CA PHE A 36 5.11 19.54 5.33
C PHE A 36 4.32 19.14 4.07
N PRO A 37 4.05 20.02 3.08
CA PRO A 37 3.29 19.62 1.89
C PRO A 37 4.07 18.66 0.99
N LEU A 38 5.40 18.72 1.02
CA LEU A 38 6.25 17.89 0.17
C LEU A 38 6.33 16.46 0.70
N THR A 39 6.39 16.25 2.02
CA THR A 39 6.40 14.90 2.60
C THR A 39 5.11 14.13 2.34
N TRP A 40 3.97 14.82 2.40
CA TRP A 40 2.66 14.22 2.08
C TRP A 40 2.54 13.89 0.58
N ALA A 41 2.99 14.79 -0.29
CA ALA A 41 3.04 14.51 -1.73
C ALA A 41 3.94 13.31 -2.06
N LEU A 42 5.08 13.18 -1.38
CA LEU A 42 5.98 12.03 -1.51
C LEU A 42 5.32 10.73 -1.01
N ALA A 43 4.58 10.76 0.09
CA ALA A 43 3.83 9.60 0.59
C ALA A 43 2.75 9.14 -0.41
N ILE A 44 1.97 10.06 -0.98
CA ILE A 44 0.97 9.76 -2.00
C ILE A 44 1.63 9.21 -3.28
N THR A 45 2.74 9.81 -3.68
CA THR A 45 3.53 9.36 -4.83
C THR A 45 4.08 7.96 -4.61
N LEU A 46 4.65 7.70 -3.43
CA LEU A 46 5.14 6.38 -3.04
C LEU A 46 4.04 5.33 -3.13
N ALA A 47 2.87 5.59 -2.56
CA ALA A 47 1.75 4.66 -2.62
C ALA A 47 1.31 4.38 -4.05
N SER A 48 1.16 5.43 -4.86
CA SER A 48 0.76 5.30 -6.27
C SER A 48 1.78 4.49 -7.09
N VAL A 49 3.08 4.76 -6.90
CA VAL A 49 4.17 4.05 -7.59
C VAL A 49 4.23 2.59 -7.15
N VAL A 50 4.17 2.32 -5.83
CA VAL A 50 4.19 0.95 -5.32
C VAL A 50 3.00 0.17 -5.84
N TYR A 51 1.80 0.75 -5.83
CA TYR A 51 0.62 0.09 -6.38
C TYR A 51 0.80 -0.28 -7.87
N TYR A 52 1.32 0.64 -8.68
CA TYR A 52 1.58 0.39 -10.09
C TYR A 52 2.63 -0.71 -10.32
N VAL A 53 3.75 -0.67 -9.58
CA VAL A 53 4.80 -1.69 -9.63
C VAL A 53 4.25 -3.05 -9.23
N THR A 54 3.47 -3.09 -8.15
CA THR A 54 2.85 -4.31 -7.63
C THR A 54 1.85 -4.89 -8.62
N TYR A 55 1.03 -4.05 -9.27
CA TYR A 55 0.15 -4.48 -10.34
C TYR A 55 0.93 -5.12 -11.49
N ARG A 56 2.05 -4.51 -11.92
CA ARG A 56 2.91 -5.08 -12.97
C ARG A 56 3.53 -6.42 -12.55
N ALA A 57 3.92 -6.57 -11.29
CA ALA A 57 4.43 -7.81 -10.72
C ALA A 57 3.35 -8.91 -10.69
N PHE A 58 2.15 -8.61 -10.17
CA PHE A 58 1.03 -9.56 -10.13
C PHE A 58 0.53 -9.95 -11.52
N ARG A 59 0.53 -9.01 -12.47
CA ARG A 59 0.22 -9.32 -13.88
C ARG A 59 1.15 -10.38 -14.46
N ARG A 60 2.42 -10.40 -14.06
CA ARG A 60 3.39 -11.43 -14.46
C ARG A 60 3.18 -12.73 -13.68
N ALA A 61 3.05 -12.64 -12.35
CA ALA A 61 2.94 -13.81 -11.47
C ALA A 61 1.64 -14.62 -11.62
N PHE A 62 0.53 -13.94 -11.92
CA PHE A 62 -0.81 -14.55 -12.10
C PHE A 62 -1.24 -14.62 -13.56
N ARG A 63 -0.30 -14.53 -14.51
CA ARG A 63 -0.59 -14.67 -15.94
C ARG A 63 -1.25 -16.03 -16.21
N GLY A 64 -2.37 -16.03 -16.92
CA GLY A 64 -3.15 -17.24 -17.21
C GLY A 64 -4.03 -17.75 -16.06
N LYS A 65 -3.90 -17.19 -14.85
CA LYS A 65 -4.70 -17.57 -13.67
C LYS A 65 -5.83 -16.59 -13.36
N MET A 66 -5.71 -15.33 -13.81
CA MET A 66 -6.72 -14.28 -13.66
C MET A 66 -6.74 -13.34 -14.87
N ARG A 67 -7.88 -12.68 -15.14
CA ARG A 67 -7.95 -11.65 -16.19
C ARG A 67 -7.20 -10.40 -15.74
N LYS A 68 -6.67 -9.64 -16.71
CA LYS A 68 -5.92 -8.40 -16.45
C LYS A 68 -6.74 -7.38 -15.63
N ARG A 69 -8.04 -7.26 -15.92
CA ARG A 69 -8.96 -6.36 -15.20
C ARG A 69 -9.12 -6.80 -13.74
N ASP A 70 -9.32 -8.09 -13.50
CA ASP A 70 -9.48 -8.62 -12.14
C ASP A 70 -8.23 -8.39 -11.31
N ILE A 71 -7.03 -8.67 -11.86
CA ILE A 71 -5.75 -8.39 -11.17
C ILE A 71 -5.60 -6.90 -10.83
N MET A 72 -6.17 -6.00 -11.63
CA MET A 72 -6.12 -4.56 -11.40
C MET A 72 -7.07 -4.14 -10.27
N VAL A 73 -8.29 -4.68 -10.21
CA VAL A 73 -9.33 -4.21 -9.27
C VAL A 73 -9.30 -4.98 -7.95
N THR A 74 -9.05 -6.28 -7.95
CA THR A 74 -9.10 -7.13 -6.75
C THR A 74 -8.18 -6.59 -5.66
N GLY A 75 -8.73 -6.26 -4.48
CA GLY A 75 -7.96 -5.80 -3.33
C GLY A 75 -7.43 -4.37 -3.43
N ILE A 76 -7.89 -3.56 -4.39
CA ILE A 76 -7.54 -2.13 -4.45
C ILE A 76 -8.04 -1.39 -3.20
N GLU A 77 -9.26 -1.68 -2.78
CA GLU A 77 -9.87 -1.07 -1.60
C GLU A 77 -9.08 -1.43 -0.35
N ALA A 78 -8.78 -2.72 -0.16
CA ALA A 78 -7.97 -3.19 0.97
C ALA A 78 -6.59 -2.52 1.01
N TYR A 79 -5.95 -2.34 -0.14
CA TYR A 79 -4.68 -1.60 -0.24
C TYR A 79 -4.85 -0.15 0.23
N ILE A 80 -5.83 0.59 -0.32
CA ILE A 80 -6.06 2.00 -0.02
C ILE A 80 -6.43 2.17 1.46
N PHE A 81 -7.37 1.36 1.97
CA PHE A 81 -7.81 1.43 3.35
C PHE A 81 -6.67 1.16 4.33
N LEU A 82 -5.91 0.07 4.15
CA LEU A 82 -4.80 -0.24 5.05
C LEU A 82 -3.65 0.76 4.92
N TRP A 83 -3.38 1.28 3.72
CA TRP A 83 -2.40 2.34 3.52
C TRP A 83 -2.79 3.59 4.29
N LEU A 84 -4.00 4.13 4.09
CA LEU A 84 -4.47 5.33 4.77
C LEU A 84 -4.56 5.13 6.28
N PHE A 85 -5.18 4.03 6.71
CA PHE A 85 -5.32 3.71 8.13
C PHE A 85 -3.97 3.64 8.83
N SER A 86 -3.03 2.88 8.27
CA SER A 86 -1.69 2.72 8.87
C SER A 86 -0.90 4.02 8.80
N TRP A 87 -0.96 4.75 7.69
CA TRP A 87 -0.26 6.03 7.55
C TRP A 87 -0.75 7.03 8.61
N THR A 88 -2.06 7.24 8.73
CA THR A 88 -2.62 8.19 9.70
C THR A 88 -2.36 7.75 11.14
N LEU A 89 -2.56 6.46 11.46
CA LEU A 89 -2.31 5.92 12.79
C LEU A 89 -0.86 6.13 13.21
N PHE A 90 0.08 5.63 12.41
CA PHE A 90 1.49 5.69 12.75
C PHE A 90 2.03 7.11 12.68
N TYR A 91 1.63 7.94 11.71
CA TYR A 91 2.03 9.35 11.69
C TYR A 91 1.59 10.08 12.96
N THR A 92 0.36 9.83 13.43
CA THR A 92 -0.17 10.45 14.65
C THR A 92 0.55 9.95 15.89
N VAL A 93 0.72 8.63 16.01
CA VAL A 93 1.42 8.01 17.15
C VAL A 93 2.88 8.46 17.20
N TRP A 94 3.62 8.39 16.09
CA TRP A 94 5.02 8.84 16.07
C TRP A 94 5.16 10.33 16.36
N ARG A 95 4.26 11.17 15.83
CA ARG A 95 4.32 12.61 16.09
C ARG A 95 3.99 12.96 17.55
N TYR A 96 3.15 12.16 18.21
CA TYR A 96 2.82 12.37 19.62
C TYR A 96 3.90 11.82 20.55
N TRP A 97 4.49 10.66 20.23
CA TRP A 97 5.43 9.97 21.11
C TRP A 97 6.91 10.28 20.84
N LEU A 98 7.29 10.68 19.61
CA LEU A 98 8.64 11.13 19.30
C LEU A 98 8.69 12.68 19.20
N PRO A 99 9.33 13.35 20.17
CA PRO A 99 9.39 14.81 20.27
C PRO A 99 10.26 15.45 19.21
#